data_AF-A0A7W2D7F2-F1
#
_entry.id   AF-A0A7W2D7F2-F1
#
_cell.length_a   1.000
_cell.length_b   1.000
_cell.length_c   1.000
_cell.angle_alpha   90.00
_cell.angle_beta   90.00
_cell.angle_gamma   90.00
#
_symmetry.space_group_name_H-M   'P 1'
#
loop_
_entity.id
_entity.type
_entity.pdbx_description
1 polymer ?
#
loop_
_entity_poly.entity_id
_entity_poly.type
_entity_poly.pdbx_seq_one_letter_code
_entity_poly.pdbx_strand_id
1 'polypeptide(L)'
;MPDLSRHARQLRELADALDTQSDLTDDPLAPHPDTLEVINGRHTNRGQINYAVPDALQLQRRIRQYHADHGVQHGDIVAIALDAFLRAKGYPPNLTSPEAEEQ
;
A
#
# COMPACT_ATOMS: atom_id res chain seq x y z
N MET A 1 38.44 -20.67 10.99
CA MET A 1 37.18 -20.85 10.24
C MET A 1 36.08 -20.15 11.04
N PRO A 2 35.51 -19.04 10.57
CA PRO A 2 34.44 -18.35 11.29
C PRO A 2 33.25 -19.30 11.42
N ASP A 3 32.57 -19.24 12.56
CA ASP A 3 31.58 -20.21 13.01
C ASP A 3 30.26 -20.05 12.23
N LEU A 4 30.23 -20.62 11.02
CA LEU A 4 29.11 -20.57 10.06
C LEU A 4 27.80 -21.06 10.69
N SER A 5 27.89 -21.96 11.68
CA SER A 5 26.77 -22.50 12.44
C SER A 5 26.03 -21.42 13.24
N ARG A 6 26.78 -20.49 13.84
CA ARG A 6 26.22 -19.36 14.59
C ARG A 6 25.51 -18.39 13.67
N HIS A 7 26.09 -18.15 12.49
CA HIS A 7 25.52 -17.26 11.49
C HIS A 7 24.25 -17.84 10.86
N ALA A 8 24.23 -19.13 10.55
CA ALA A 8 23.04 -19.82 10.05
C ALA A 8 21.89 -19.78 11.06
N ARG A 9 22.19 -19.91 12.36
CA ARG A 9 21.19 -19.78 13.42
C ARG A 9 20.63 -18.36 13.51
N GLN A 10 21.48 -17.34 13.41
CA GLN A 10 21.04 -15.93 13.40
C GLN A 10 20.16 -15.62 12.18
N LEU A 11 20.48 -16.13 11.00
CA LEU A 11 19.66 -15.96 9.81
C LEU A 11 18.29 -16.63 9.94
N ARG A 12 18.23 -17.81 10.58
CA ARG A 12 16.97 -18.49 10.86
C ARG A 12 16.13 -17.77 11.90
N GLU A 13 16.75 -17.28 12.98
CA GLU A 13 16.05 -16.46 13.98
C GLU A 13 15.52 -15.14 13.38
N LEU A 14 16.24 -14.52 12.44
CA LEU A 14 15.75 -13.37 11.69
C LEU A 14 14.61 -13.73 10.73
N ALA A 15 14.69 -14.87 10.03
CA ALA A 15 13.62 -15.33 9.16
C ALA A 15 12.34 -15.65 9.93
N ASP A 16 12.46 -16.37 11.06
CA ASP A 16 11.32 -16.70 11.91
C ASP A 16 10.68 -15.44 12.54
N ALA A 17 11.49 -14.44 12.90
CA ALA A 17 11.01 -13.13 13.37
C ALA A 17 10.28 -12.33 12.28
N LEU A 18 10.76 -12.40 11.03
CA LEU A 18 10.11 -11.76 9.88
C LEU A 18 8.80 -12.47 9.51
N ASP A 19 8.76 -13.81 9.54
CA ASP A 19 7.54 -14.59 9.29
C ASP A 19 6.48 -14.32 10.37
N THR A 20 6.87 -14.28 11.65
CA THR A 20 5.92 -13.95 12.74
C THR A 20 5.44 -12.49 12.70
N GLN A 21 6.22 -11.56 12.16
CA GLN A 21 5.76 -10.19 11.90
C GLN A 21 4.80 -10.13 10.69
N SER A 22 4.97 -11.03 9.71
CA SER A 22 4.09 -11.15 8.54
C SER A 22 2.70 -11.67 8.90
N ASP A 23 2.59 -12.59 9.87
CA ASP A 23 1.31 -13.15 10.34
C ASP A 23 0.49 -12.17 11.22
N LEU A 24 1.11 -11.13 11.77
CA LEU A 24 0.49 -10.26 12.79
C LEU A 24 -0.01 -8.91 12.26
N THR A 25 0.20 -8.60 10.98
CA THR A 25 -0.02 -7.22 10.50
C THR A 25 -0.92 -7.16 9.27
N ASP A 26 -2.05 -6.50 9.49
CA ASP A 26 -2.90 -5.77 8.57
C ASP A 26 -3.79 -6.54 7.59
N ASP A 27 -5.08 -6.22 7.67
CA ASP A 27 -6.00 -6.35 6.54
C ASP A 27 -5.26 -5.81 5.30
N PRO A 28 -5.03 -6.63 4.27
CA PRO A 28 -4.25 -6.23 3.10
C PRO A 28 -4.91 -5.09 2.30
N LEU A 29 -6.15 -4.71 2.66
CA LEU A 29 -6.89 -3.58 2.13
C LEU A 29 -7.02 -2.42 3.14
N ALA A 30 -6.40 -2.52 4.32
CA ALA A 30 -6.29 -1.40 5.23
C ALA A 30 -5.56 -0.24 4.53
N PRO A 31 -6.06 1.00 4.65
CA PRO A 31 -5.37 2.16 4.10
C PRO A 31 -3.98 2.29 4.74
N HIS A 32 -2.93 2.36 3.91
CA HIS A 32 -1.59 2.58 4.42
C HIS A 32 -1.47 4.01 5.02
N PRO A 33 -0.75 4.22 6.14
CA PRO A 33 -0.63 5.54 6.77
C PRO A 33 -0.12 6.62 5.81
N ASP A 34 0.91 6.34 5.01
CA ASP A 34 1.39 7.26 3.96
C ASP A 34 0.28 7.69 2.99
N THR A 35 -0.60 6.76 2.59
CA THR A 35 -1.73 7.06 1.69
C THR A 35 -2.68 8.03 2.34
N LEU A 36 -2.96 7.83 3.65
CA LEU A 36 -3.82 8.72 4.42
C LEU A 36 -3.18 10.11 4.61
N GLU A 37 -1.88 10.20 4.85
CA GLU A 37 -1.18 11.48 4.94
C GLU A 37 -1.27 12.27 3.63
N VAL A 38 -1.05 11.61 2.49
CA VAL A 38 -1.21 12.23 1.18
C VAL A 38 -2.65 12.68 0.98
N ILE A 39 -3.64 11.79 1.13
CA ILE A 39 -5.05 12.12 0.87
C ILE A 39 -5.59 13.24 1.76
N ASN A 40 -5.16 13.30 3.03
CA ASN A 40 -5.57 14.35 3.97
C ASN A 40 -4.83 15.68 3.74
N GLY A 41 -3.80 15.71 2.91
CA GLY A 41 -3.05 16.91 2.55
C GLY A 41 -3.91 17.93 1.80
N ARG A 42 -3.88 19.20 2.23
CA ARG A 42 -4.70 20.29 1.62
C ARG A 42 -4.37 20.59 0.15
N HIS A 43 -3.20 20.21 -0.34
CA HIS A 43 -2.68 20.61 -1.66
C HIS A 43 -2.07 19.44 -2.44
N THR A 44 -2.74 18.28 -2.46
CA THR A 44 -2.33 17.19 -3.36
C THR A 44 -2.65 17.53 -4.81
N ASN A 45 -1.63 17.55 -5.67
CA ASN A 45 -1.83 17.52 -7.12
C ASN A 45 -2.35 16.14 -7.54
N ARG A 46 -3.49 16.11 -8.24
CA ARG A 46 -4.15 14.85 -8.64
C ARG A 46 -3.98 14.62 -10.14
N GLY A 47 -3.26 13.56 -10.50
CA GLY A 47 -3.20 13.05 -11.87
C GLY A 47 -4.40 12.17 -12.19
N GLN A 48 -4.85 12.18 -13.45
CA GLN A 48 -5.88 11.24 -13.93
C GLN A 48 -5.23 9.92 -14.32
N ILE A 49 -5.80 8.81 -13.84
CA ILE A 49 -5.41 7.46 -14.25
C ILE A 49 -6.37 7.01 -15.37
N ASN A 50 -5.88 6.88 -16.60
CA ASN A 50 -6.70 6.56 -17.77
C ASN A 50 -6.71 5.04 -18.05
N TYR A 51 -7.58 4.30 -17.38
CA TYR A 51 -7.81 2.88 -17.66
C TYR A 51 -9.29 2.56 -17.83
N ALA A 52 -9.60 1.69 -18.79
CA ALA A 52 -10.92 1.11 -18.95
C ALA A 52 -11.10 -0.06 -17.96
N VAL A 53 -12.24 -0.10 -17.27
CA VAL A 53 -12.60 -1.17 -16.33
C VAL A 53 -13.83 -1.91 -16.84
N PRO A 54 -13.97 -3.23 -16.59
CA PRO A 54 -15.15 -3.97 -17.01
C PRO A 54 -16.44 -3.47 -16.35
N ASP A 55 -17.45 -3.12 -17.16
CA ASP A 55 -18.75 -2.63 -16.67
C ASP A 55 -19.49 -3.65 -15.79
N ALA A 56 -19.25 -4.95 -16.03
CA ALA A 56 -19.83 -6.03 -15.24
C ALA A 56 -19.49 -5.94 -13.73
N LEU A 57 -18.36 -5.30 -13.38
CA LEU A 57 -17.94 -5.10 -11.99
C LEU A 57 -18.69 -3.95 -11.31
N GLN A 58 -19.41 -3.11 -12.08
CA GLN A 58 -20.20 -1.99 -11.60
C GLN A 58 -19.44 -1.07 -10.64
N LEU A 59 -18.13 -0.87 -10.88
CA LEU A 59 -17.25 -0.16 -9.94
C LEU A 59 -17.76 1.25 -9.65
N GLN A 60 -18.22 1.98 -10.66
CA GLN A 60 -18.80 3.32 -10.47
C GLN A 60 -19.98 3.33 -9.49
N ARG A 61 -20.87 2.33 -9.57
CA ARG A 61 -22.03 2.22 -8.67
C ARG A 61 -21.58 1.93 -7.24
N ARG A 62 -20.62 1.02 -7.07
CA ARG A 62 -20.07 0.65 -5.75
C ARG A 62 -19.36 1.83 -5.09
N ILE A 63 -18.57 2.59 -5.86
CA ILE A 63 -17.87 3.79 -5.38
C ILE A 63 -18.90 4.85 -4.93
N ARG A 64 -19.95 5.10 -5.72
CA ARG A 64 -21.01 6.06 -5.35
C ARG A 64 -21.71 5.67 -4.05
N GLN A 65 -22.03 4.38 -3.88
CA GLN A 65 -22.66 3.87 -2.67
C GLN A 65 -21.73 4.06 -1.46
N TYR A 66 -20.47 3.66 -1.59
CA TYR A 66 -19.48 3.79 -0.50
C TYR A 66 -19.26 5.26 -0.10
N HIS A 67 -19.19 6.18 -1.07
CA HIS A 67 -19.15 7.61 -0.80
C HIS A 67 -20.38 8.08 -0.01
N ALA A 68 -21.59 7.62 -0.36
CA ALA A 68 -22.81 8.00 0.35
C ALA A 68 -22.82 7.49 1.80
N ASP A 69 -22.27 6.29 2.03
CA ASP A 69 -22.26 5.66 3.35
C ASP A 69 -21.15 6.20 4.26
N HIS A 70 -20.00 6.58 3.70
CA HIS A 70 -18.78 6.91 4.48
C HIS A 70 -18.23 8.33 4.25
N GLY A 71 -18.77 9.10 3.29
CA GLY A 71 -18.32 10.46 2.98
C GLY A 71 -16.94 10.56 2.33
N VAL A 72 -16.31 9.44 1.96
CA VAL A 72 -14.99 9.41 1.33
C VAL A 72 -15.10 9.79 -0.14
N GLN A 73 -14.24 10.70 -0.62
CA GLN A 73 -14.28 11.15 -2.02
C GLN A 73 -14.01 10.00 -3.01
N HIS A 74 -14.65 10.05 -4.17
CA HIS A 74 -14.55 9.01 -5.20
C HIS A 74 -13.09 8.71 -5.59
N GLY A 75 -12.28 9.75 -5.78
CA GLY A 75 -10.86 9.60 -6.10
C GLY A 75 -10.05 9.00 -4.95
N ASP A 76 -10.42 9.29 -3.70
CA ASP A 76 -9.72 8.80 -2.51
C ASP A 76 -10.03 7.32 -2.27
N ILE A 77 -11.28 6.89 -2.52
CA ILE A 77 -11.66 5.48 -2.51
C ILE A 77 -10.78 4.68 -3.47
N VAL A 78 -10.59 5.20 -4.69
CA VAL A 78 -9.76 4.54 -5.71
C VAL A 78 -8.28 4.57 -5.32
N ALA A 79 -7.78 5.70 -4.82
CA ALA A 79 -6.38 5.84 -4.40
C ALA A 79 -6.05 4.88 -3.24
N ILE A 80 -6.88 4.83 -2.19
CA ILE A 80 -6.70 3.93 -1.05
C ILE A 80 -6.70 2.47 -1.50
N ALA A 81 -7.73 2.06 -2.25
CA ALA A 81 -7.87 0.67 -2.65
C ALA A 81 -6.74 0.21 -3.58
N LEU A 82 -6.33 1.07 -4.52
CA LEU A 82 -5.26 0.74 -5.45
C LEU A 82 -3.89 0.73 -4.77
N ASP A 83 -3.61 1.71 -3.90
CA ASP A 83 -2.33 1.78 -3.20
C ASP A 83 -2.18 0.63 -2.19
N ALA A 84 -3.23 0.33 -1.40
CA ALA A 84 -3.23 -0.84 -0.50
C ALA A 84 -3.01 -2.14 -1.29
N PHE A 85 -3.72 -2.32 -2.41
CA PHE A 85 -3.53 -3.48 -3.27
C PHE A 85 -2.10 -3.61 -3.82
N LEU A 86 -1.52 -2.51 -4.32
CA LEU A 86 -0.17 -2.51 -4.87
C LEU A 86 0.88 -2.78 -3.78
N ARG A 87 0.74 -2.16 -2.61
CA ARG A 87 1.63 -2.38 -1.46
C ARG A 87 1.53 -3.81 -0.92
N ALA A 88 0.33 -4.38 -0.83
CA ALA A 88 0.14 -5.79 -0.48
C ALA A 88 0.76 -6.75 -1.51
N LYS A 89 0.99 -6.30 -2.74
CA LYS A 89 1.75 -7.03 -3.77
C LYS A 89 3.24 -6.71 -3.77
N GLY A 90 3.71 -5.85 -2.87
CA GLY A 90 5.12 -5.46 -2.73
C GLY A 90 5.55 -4.34 -3.69
N TYR A 91 4.62 -3.49 -4.15
CA TYR A 91 4.92 -2.40 -5.08
C TYR A 91 4.67 -1.01 -4.46
N PRO A 92 5.60 -0.06 -4.65
CA PRO A 92 7.00 -0.24 -5.06
C PRO A 92 7.84 -0.87 -3.92
N PRO A 93 8.75 -1.82 -4.20
CA PRO A 93 9.46 -2.56 -3.15
C PRO A 93 10.51 -1.72 -2.38
N ASN A 94 10.87 -0.54 -2.90
CA ASN A 94 11.82 0.39 -2.27
C ASN A 94 11.50 1.83 -2.71
N LEU A 95 10.78 2.58 -1.88
CA LEU A 95 10.88 4.04 -1.94
C LEU A 95 12.06 4.43 -1.05
N THR A 96 13.27 4.41 -1.62
CA THR A 96 14.30 5.32 -1.12
C THR A 96 13.72 6.72 -1.17
N SER A 97 13.74 7.43 -0.05
CA SER A 97 13.20 8.78 0.10
C SER A 97 13.48 9.66 -1.12
N PRO A 98 12.52 10.50 -1.56
CA PRO A 98 12.75 11.47 -2.61
C PRO A 98 13.69 12.57 -2.09
N GLU A 99 14.98 12.27 -2.04
CA GLU A 99 16.06 13.21 -1.77
C GLU A 99 17.19 12.93 -2.78
N ALA A 100 16.85 12.80 -4.06
CA ALA A 100 17.82 12.63 -5.13
C ALA A 100 17.29 12.92 -6.54
N GLU A 101 16.35 13.87 -6.73
CA GLU A 101 16.06 14.42 -8.06
C GLU A 101 15.83 15.94 -7.97
N GLU A 102 16.87 16.65 -7.52
CA GLU A 102 17.10 18.05 -7.89
C GLU A 102 18.62 18.22 -8.08
N GLN A 103 19.07 18.03 -9.32
CA GLN A 103 20.29 18.63 -9.87
C GLN A 103 19.98 19.16 -11.26
#